data_AF-A0A449ACM7-F1
#
_entry.id   AF-A0A449ACM7-F1
#
_cell.length_a   1.000
_cell.length_b   1.000
_cell.length_c   1.000
_cell.angle_alpha   90.00
_cell.angle_beta   90.00
_cell.angle_gamma   90.00
#
_symmetry.space_group_name_H-M   'P 1'
#
loop_
_entity.id
_entity.type
_entity.pdbx_description
1 polymer ?
#
loop_
_entity_poly.entity_id
_entity_poly.type
_entity_poly.pdbx_seq_one_letter_code
_entity_poly.pdbx_strand_id
1 'polypeptide(L)'
;MRREIDLHGFLAEEALILIQKNIFDLESNKLTELIFITGKGSGVLKTTIENFVKNYNKHNHKQLTYKQINEGKYTLWFDYENNSINHYDSYWSAKQISDQELNELFDQFKK
;
A
#
# COMPACT_ATOMS: atom_id res chain seq x y z
N MET A 1 8.41 -14.18 -0.47
CA MET A 1 8.31 -14.53 -1.91
C MET A 1 8.51 -13.26 -2.73
N ARG A 2 9.37 -13.28 -3.76
CA ARG A 2 9.66 -12.09 -4.58
C ARG A 2 9.06 -12.21 -5.98
N ARG A 3 8.71 -11.08 -6.61
CA ARG A 3 8.30 -11.02 -8.02
C ARG A 3 9.06 -9.93 -8.76
N GLU A 4 9.53 -10.23 -9.96
CA GLU A 4 10.16 -9.28 -10.87
C GLU A 4 9.18 -8.91 -11.99
N ILE A 5 9.08 -7.61 -12.28
CA ILE A 5 8.16 -7.02 -13.25
C ILE A 5 8.97 -6.11 -14.15
N ASP A 6 8.87 -6.37 -15.44
CA ASP A 6 9.54 -5.56 -16.44
C ASP A 6 8.65 -4.42 -16.91
N LEU A 7 9.11 -3.19 -16.71
CA LEU A 7 8.45 -1.96 -17.14
C LEU A 7 9.21 -1.30 -18.29
N HIS A 8 10.34 -1.84 -18.76
CA HIS A 8 11.09 -1.18 -19.82
C HIS A 8 10.22 -1.04 -21.09
N GLY A 9 10.31 0.11 -21.74
CA GLY A 9 9.57 0.38 -22.97
C GLY A 9 8.09 0.74 -22.78
N PHE A 10 7.55 0.64 -21.56
CA PHE A 10 6.19 1.11 -21.27
C PHE A 10 6.14 2.64 -21.15
N LEU A 11 4.98 3.19 -21.50
CA LEU A 11 4.63 4.56 -21.14
C LEU A 11 4.43 4.68 -19.63
N ALA A 12 4.55 5.91 -19.12
CA ALA A 12 4.46 6.15 -17.68
C ALA A 12 3.10 5.73 -17.10
N GLU A 13 2.02 5.99 -17.84
CA GLU A 13 0.65 5.63 -17.45
C GLU A 13 0.45 4.11 -17.40
N GLU A 14 0.98 3.39 -18.39
CA GLU A 14 0.89 1.92 -18.45
C GLU A 14 1.69 1.28 -17.31
N ALA A 15 2.90 1.78 -17.07
CA ALA A 15 3.74 1.35 -15.97
C ALA A 15 3.07 1.59 -14.61
N LEU A 16 2.37 2.71 -14.44
CA LEU A 16 1.64 3.03 -13.21
C LEU A 16 0.54 2.01 -12.92
N ILE A 17 -0.21 1.57 -13.94
CA ILE A 17 -1.25 0.54 -13.80
C ILE A 17 -0.62 -0.78 -13.35
N LEU A 18 0.50 -1.17 -13.96
CA LEU A 18 1.22 -2.40 -13.61
C LEU A 18 1.80 -2.35 -12.20
N ILE A 19 2.35 -1.20 -11.78
CA ILE A 19 2.82 -0.98 -10.42
C ILE A 19 1.66 -1.18 -9.45
N GLN A 20 0.55 -0.45 -9.61
CA GLN A 20 -0.61 -0.54 -8.71
C GLN A 20 -1.14 -1.98 -8.60
N LYS A 21 -1.26 -2.70 -9.72
CA LYS A 21 -1.72 -4.10 -9.73
C LYS A 21 -0.84 -5.01 -8.89
N ASN A 22 0.49 -4.86 -8.98
CA ASN A 22 1.42 -5.71 -8.22
C ASN A 22 1.52 -5.30 -6.75
N ILE A 23 1.28 -4.02 -6.43
CA ILE A 23 1.22 -3.55 -5.06
C ILE A 23 0.06 -4.19 -4.29
N PHE A 24 -1.09 -4.46 -4.91
CA PHE A 24 -2.17 -5.22 -4.26
C PHE A 24 -1.74 -6.64 -3.82
N ASP A 25 -0.89 -7.30 -4.60
CA ASP A 25 -0.35 -8.61 -4.22
C ASP A 25 0.68 -8.51 -3.07
N LEU A 26 1.42 -7.39 -3.01
CA LEU A 26 2.31 -7.08 -1.90
C LEU A 26 1.51 -6.76 -0.62
N GLU A 27 0.44 -5.97 -0.73
CA GLU A 27 -0.43 -5.57 0.40
C GLU A 27 -1.16 -6.75 1.03
N SER A 28 -1.56 -7.72 0.19
CA SER A 28 -2.22 -8.97 0.60
C SER A 28 -1.25 -10.05 1.09
N ASN A 29 0.02 -9.71 1.29
CA ASN A 29 1.09 -10.61 1.74
C ASN A 29 1.29 -11.86 0.85
N LYS A 30 0.80 -11.86 -0.40
CA LYS A 30 1.14 -12.91 -1.37
C LYS A 30 2.59 -12.82 -1.80
N LEU A 31 3.15 -11.61 -1.72
CA LEU A 31 4.55 -11.29 -1.97
C LEU A 31 5.12 -10.58 -0.75
N THR A 32 6.43 -10.69 -0.57
CA THR A 32 7.19 -9.93 0.43
C THR A 32 7.99 -8.81 -0.20
N GLU A 33 8.20 -8.88 -1.52
CA GLU A 33 9.07 -7.97 -2.26
C GLU A 33 8.64 -7.92 -3.74
N LEU A 34 8.72 -6.73 -4.31
CA LEU A 34 8.58 -6.47 -5.75
C LEU A 34 9.87 -5.90 -6.31
N ILE A 35 10.27 -6.35 -7.50
CA ILE A 35 11.41 -5.80 -8.24
C ILE A 35 10.87 -5.27 -9.57
N PHE A 36 11.02 -3.97 -9.82
CA PHE A 36 10.65 -3.34 -11.08
C PHE A 36 11.89 -3.02 -11.91
N ILE A 37 11.88 -3.42 -13.18
CA ILE A 37 12.92 -3.07 -14.16
C ILE A 37 12.42 -1.88 -14.97
N THR A 38 13.06 -0.72 -14.84
CA THR A 38 12.70 0.51 -15.57
C THR A 38 13.54 0.73 -16.83
N GLY A 39 14.60 -0.06 -17.01
CA GLY A 39 15.64 0.19 -18.00
C GLY A 39 16.54 1.40 -17.66
N LYS A 40 17.52 1.66 -18.52
CA LYS A 40 18.54 2.71 -18.38
C LYS A 40 18.22 4.00 -19.15
N GLY A 41 16.95 4.20 -19.52
CA GLY A 41 16.52 5.29 -20.40
C GLY A 41 16.45 6.66 -19.70
N SER A 42 15.50 7.49 -20.14
CA SER A 42 15.31 8.89 -19.70
C SER A 42 15.04 9.10 -18.20
N GLY A 43 14.87 8.02 -17.42
CA GLY A 43 14.52 8.10 -16.01
C GLY A 43 13.03 8.38 -15.74
N VAL A 44 12.18 8.47 -16.77
CA VAL A 44 10.73 8.70 -16.59
C VAL A 44 10.11 7.63 -15.69
N LEU A 45 10.39 6.35 -15.95
CA LEU A 45 9.85 5.24 -15.15
C LEU A 45 10.43 5.18 -13.73
N LYS A 46 11.68 5.63 -13.53
CA LYS A 46 12.23 5.84 -12.19
C LYS A 46 11.36 6.85 -11.45
N THR A 47 11.16 8.03 -12.04
CA THR A 47 10.35 9.10 -11.46
C THR A 47 8.91 8.64 -11.19
N THR A 48 8.35 7.79 -12.05
CA THR A 48 7.03 7.17 -11.84
C THR A 48 7.00 6.32 -10.57
N ILE A 49 8.01 5.46 -10.33
CA ILE A 49 8.11 4.65 -9.11
C ILE A 49 8.25 5.55 -7.88
N GLU A 50 9.15 6.53 -7.92
CA GLU A 50 9.41 7.43 -6.78
C GLU A 50 8.16 8.24 -6.40
N ASN A 51 7.47 8.78 -7.41
CA ASN A 51 6.21 9.50 -7.21
C ASN A 51 5.09 8.59 -6.73
N PHE A 52 5.00 7.36 -7.26
CA PHE A 52 4.03 6.38 -6.79
C PHE A 52 4.23 6.11 -5.30
N VAL A 53 5.44 5.79 -4.86
CA VAL A 53 5.73 5.51 -3.45
C VAL A 53 5.44 6.72 -2.57
N LYS A 54 5.86 7.92 -2.99
CA LYS A 54 5.57 9.17 -2.27
C LYS A 54 4.07 9.41 -2.10
N ASN A 55 3.29 9.24 -3.17
CA ASN A 55 1.84 9.43 -3.12
C ASN A 55 1.17 8.34 -2.30
N TYR A 56 1.59 7.09 -2.45
CA TYR A 56 1.09 5.97 -1.67
C TYR A 56 1.27 6.24 -0.17
N ASN A 57 2.48 6.60 0.27
CA ASN A 57 2.78 6.86 1.69
C ASN A 57 2.07 8.09 2.26
N LYS A 58 1.73 9.07 1.41
CA LYS A 58 0.92 10.24 1.83
C LYS A 58 -0.52 9.86 2.17
N HIS A 59 -1.05 8.81 1.54
CA HIS A 59 -2.47 8.45 1.61
C HIS A 59 -2.75 7.13 2.33
N ASN A 60 -1.72 6.37 2.71
CA ASN A 60 -1.86 5.06 3.34
C ASN A 60 -1.11 4.99 4.67
N HIS A 61 -1.66 4.20 5.59
CA HIS A 61 -1.01 3.94 6.88
C HIS A 61 0.19 3.01 6.74
N LYS A 62 0.10 2.01 5.85
CA LYS A 62 1.23 1.15 5.52
C LYS A 62 2.27 1.96 4.77
N GLN A 63 3.51 1.93 5.23
CA GLN A 63 4.63 2.59 4.57
C GLN A 63 5.30 1.65 3.59
N LEU A 64 5.25 2.03 2.32
CA LEU A 64 5.93 1.39 1.21
C LEU A 64 7.33 2.01 1.07
N THR A 65 8.34 1.17 1.06
CA THR A 65 9.74 1.57 0.92
C THR A 65 10.29 1.06 -0.39
N TYR A 66 11.25 1.80 -0.96
CA TYR A 66 11.95 1.37 -2.15
C TYR A 66 13.46 1.56 -2.02
N LYS A 67 14.21 0.75 -2.78
CA LYS A 67 15.65 0.89 -2.96
C LYS A 67 16.02 0.62 -4.40
N GLN A 68 16.89 1.46 -4.95
CA GLN A 68 17.52 1.19 -6.22
C GLN A 68 18.61 0.13 -6.04
N ILE A 69 18.51 -1.00 -6.74
CA ILE A 69 19.55 -2.04 -6.72
C ILE A 69 20.71 -1.64 -7.63
N ASN A 70 20.38 -1.17 -8.84
CA ASN A 70 21.31 -0.71 -9.85
C ASN A 70 20.61 0.23 -10.85
N GLU A 71 21.35 0.67 -11.87
CA GLU A 71 20.75 1.44 -12.97
C GLU A 71 19.66 0.65 -13.67
N GLY A 72 18.41 1.04 -13.41
CA GLY A 72 17.23 0.49 -14.05
C GLY A 72 16.52 -0.63 -13.29
N LYS A 73 16.91 -0.93 -12.04
CA LYS A 73 16.16 -1.87 -11.17
C LYS A 73 15.87 -1.30 -9.79
N TYR A 74 14.63 -1.44 -9.35
CA TYR A 74 14.13 -0.93 -8.08
C TYR A 74 13.38 -2.02 -7.33
N THR A 75 13.67 -2.16 -6.05
CA THR A 75 12.99 -3.08 -5.14
C THR A 75 12.03 -2.30 -4.26
N LEU A 76 10.81 -2.81 -4.07
CA LEU A 76 9.78 -2.27 -3.20
C LEU A 76 9.30 -3.31 -2.18
N TRP A 77 9.07 -2.89 -0.94
CA TRP A 77 8.56 -3.71 0.15
C TRP A 77 7.85 -2.85 1.22
N PHE A 78 7.05 -3.47 2.08
CA PHE A 78 6.49 -2.81 3.27
C PHE A 78 7.44 -2.95 4.46
N ASP A 79 7.76 -1.86 5.15
CA ASP A 79 8.59 -1.91 6.36
C ASP A 79 7.78 -2.44 7.55
N TYR A 80 7.91 -3.72 7.87
CA TYR A 80 7.13 -4.34 8.94
C TYR A 80 7.40 -3.74 10.33
N GLU A 81 8.62 -3.24 10.60
CA GLU A 81 8.96 -2.60 11.89
C GLU A 81 8.28 -1.23 12.05
N ASN A 82 8.24 -0.40 11.00
CA ASN A 82 7.51 0.89 11.02
C ASN A 82 5.99 0.72 10.91
N ASN A 83 5.52 -0.40 10.35
CA ASN A 83 4.10 -0.71 10.21
C ASN A 83 3.50 -1.41 11.45
N SER A 84 4.31 -1.68 12.48
CA SER A 84 3.87 -2.36 13.71
C SER A 84 3.06 -1.48 14.67
N ILE A 85 2.98 -0.17 14.45
CA ILE A 85 2.32 0.77 15.39
C ILE A 85 0.80 0.88 15.18
N ASN A 86 0.23 0.39 14.08
CA ASN A 86 -1.22 0.53 13.82
C ASN A 86 -1.90 -0.80 13.47
N HIS A 87 -1.49 -1.89 14.10
CA HIS A 87 -2.16 -3.19 13.98
C HIS A 87 -3.12 -3.44 15.16
N TYR A 88 -4.03 -2.50 15.37
CA TYR A 88 -5.33 -2.74 16.00
C TYR A 88 -6.40 -2.15 15.09
N ASP A 89 -6.85 -2.98 14.15
CA ASP A 89 -8.24 -3.14 13.77
C ASP A 89 -9.19 -1.96 14.05
N SER A 90 -9.13 -0.88 13.25
CA SER A 90 -10.08 0.24 13.35
C SER A 90 -11.32 0.08 12.46
N TYR A 91 -11.54 -1.11 11.87
CA TYR A 91 -12.78 -1.42 11.15
C TYR A 91 -13.76 -2.29 11.96
N TRP A 92 -13.36 -2.73 13.15
CA TRP A 92 -14.23 -3.38 14.14
C TRP A 92 -14.03 -2.84 15.57
N SER A 93 -13.83 -1.52 15.75
CA SER A 93 -14.25 -0.95 17.03
C SER A 93 -15.77 -0.97 17.06
N ALA A 94 -16.35 -2.14 17.35
CA ALA A 94 -17.68 -2.18 17.91
C ALA A 94 -17.62 -1.29 19.14
N LYS A 95 -18.13 -0.05 19.02
CA LYS A 95 -18.47 0.75 20.18
C LYS A 95 -19.40 -0.15 20.96
N GLN A 96 -18.90 -0.79 22.02
CA GLN A 96 -19.73 -1.62 22.87
C GLN A 96 -20.71 -0.64 23.52
N ILE A 97 -21.94 -0.65 23.01
CA ILE A 97 -23.03 0.11 23.58
C ILE A 97 -23.25 -0.49 24.96
N SER A 98 -23.15 0.33 25.99
CA SER A 98 -23.46 -0.13 27.34
C SER A 98 -24.94 -0.49 27.45
N ASP A 99 -25.30 -1.42 28.35
CA ASP A 99 -26.71 -1.76 28.59
C ASP A 99 -27.56 -0.52 28.93
N GLN A 100 -26.94 0.51 29.52
CA GLN A 100 -27.58 1.78 29.80
C GLN A 100 -27.90 2.57 28.53
N GLU A 101 -26.95 2.76 27.62
CA GLU A 101 -27.19 3.39 26.31
C GLU A 101 -28.22 2.60 25.48
N LEU A 102 -28.22 1.26 25.60
CA LEU A 102 -29.16 0.38 24.91
C LEU A 102 -30.59 0.59 25.43
N ASN A 103 -30.76 0.67 26.75
CA ASN A 103 -32.06 0.92 27.39
C ASN A 103 -32.60 2.31 27.09
N GLU A 104 -31.74 3.34 27.08
CA GLU A 104 -32.11 4.71 26.70
C GLU A 104 -32.61 4.78 25.25
N LEU A 105 -32.01 4.01 24.34
CA LEU A 105 -32.46 3.90 22.95
C LEU A 105 -33.86 3.29 22.87
N PHE A 106 -34.11 2.18 23.58
CA PHE A 106 -35.42 1.52 23.57
C PHE A 106 -36.53 2.37 24.18
N ASP A 107 -36.22 3.19 25.19
CA ASP A 107 -37.21 4.07 25.81
C ASP A 107 -37.60 5.26 24.92
N GLN A 108 -36.75 5.66 23.96
CA GLN A 108 -37.12 6.65 22.94
C GLN A 108 -38.17 6.12 21.95
N PHE A 109 -38.23 4.81 21.70
CA PHE A 109 -39.19 4.18 20.79
C PHE A 109 -40.50 3.75 21.45
N LYS A 110 -40.64 3.92 22.78
CA LYS A 110 -41.86 3.61 23.55
C LYS A 110 -42.79 4.81 23.75
N LYS A 111 -42.46 5.98 23.18
CA LYS A 111 -43.37 7.13 23.05
C LYS A 111 -44.08 7.08 21.71
#